data_AF-A0A1M6GSN4-F1
#
_entry.id   AF-A0A1M6GSN4-F1
#
_cell.length_a   1.000
_cell.length_b   1.000
_cell.length_c   1.000
_cell.angle_alpha   90.00
_cell.angle_beta   90.00
_cell.angle_gamma   90.00
#
_symmetry.space_group_name_H-M   'P 1'
#
loop_
_entity.id
_entity.type
_entity.pdbx_description
1 polymer ?
#
loop_
_entity_poly.entity_id
_entity_poly.type
_entity_poly.pdbx_seq_one_letter_code
_entity_poly.pdbx_strand_id
1 'polypeptide(L)'
;MIQVFQTWGAAFKQNKWLIMLVVFFLFISAMLIWLWQRVQQAEEKNRQAVVLQQEQLEKTQALSKALHISQMNAKELQAAYDKLKTKPPAASFTVKAPSLEVAAEQVAERINKQDAALPPAALEKTDRTAVVKNDKDYKVDVLKINLDKAWELSTGVGSHRGDAYIPLGVQRNYAPNKAMAVEAHLVPEDLARGKIKTSGWEVRQVWRF
;
A
#
# COMPACT_ATOMS: atom_id res chain seq x y z
N MET A 1 11.21 -23.02 -48.18
CA MET A 1 11.69 -22.47 -46.89
C MET A 1 12.59 -21.24 -47.01
N ILE A 2 13.33 -21.04 -48.12
CA ILE A 2 14.29 -19.92 -48.26
C ILE A 2 13.61 -18.58 -48.59
N GLN A 3 12.48 -18.59 -49.33
CA GLN A 3 11.76 -17.36 -49.71
C GLN A 3 11.12 -16.63 -48.53
N VAL A 4 10.62 -17.36 -47.52
CA VAL A 4 10.02 -16.76 -46.32
C VAL A 4 11.09 -15.93 -45.59
N PHE A 5 12.27 -16.50 -45.32
CA PHE A 5 13.37 -15.79 -44.66
C PHE A 5 13.85 -14.52 -45.40
N GLN A 6 13.79 -14.50 -46.74
CA GLN A 6 14.16 -13.32 -47.52
C GLN A 6 13.14 -12.18 -47.40
N THR A 7 11.84 -12.47 -47.32
CA THR A 7 10.80 -11.43 -47.11
C THR A 7 10.86 -10.84 -45.70
N TRP A 8 11.27 -11.63 -44.69
CA TRP A 8 11.52 -11.12 -43.33
C TRP A 8 12.71 -10.15 -43.30
N GLY A 9 13.79 -10.43 -44.02
CA GLY A 9 14.97 -9.56 -44.09
C GLY A 9 14.70 -8.19 -44.74
N ALA A 10 13.85 -8.14 -45.77
CA ALA A 10 13.43 -6.90 -46.42
C ALA A 10 12.48 -6.07 -45.54
N ALA A 11 11.50 -6.71 -44.89
CA ALA A 11 10.60 -6.08 -43.93
C ALA A 11 11.36 -5.51 -42.71
N PHE A 12 12.39 -6.21 -42.23
CA PHE A 12 13.27 -5.74 -41.16
C PHE A 12 14.05 -4.48 -41.53
N LYS A 13 14.40 -4.33 -42.81
CA LYS A 13 15.18 -3.19 -43.31
C LYS A 13 14.33 -1.93 -43.50
N GLN A 14 13.06 -2.09 -43.89
CA GLN A 14 12.13 -0.99 -44.14
C GLN A 14 11.45 -0.48 -42.85
N ASN A 15 11.25 -1.34 -41.85
CA ASN A 15 10.50 -1.03 -40.63
C ASN A 15 11.35 -1.03 -39.34
N LYS A 16 12.65 -0.75 -39.44
CA LYS A 16 13.60 -0.74 -38.29
C LYS A 16 13.10 0.07 -37.10
N TRP A 17 12.45 1.20 -37.36
CA TRP A 17 11.88 2.07 -36.32
C TRP A 17 10.70 1.41 -35.58
N LEU A 18 9.81 0.73 -36.30
CA LEU A 18 8.70 -0.05 -35.69
C LEU A 18 9.24 -1.20 -34.83
N ILE A 19 10.27 -1.90 -35.30
CA ILE A 19 10.89 -3.00 -34.54
C ILE A 19 11.54 -2.46 -33.26
N MET A 20 12.23 -1.32 -33.34
CA MET A 20 12.81 -0.65 -32.18
C MET A 20 11.73 -0.23 -31.16
N LEU A 21 10.58 0.30 -31.62
CA LEU A 21 9.45 0.64 -30.75
C LEU A 21 8.86 -0.58 -30.06
N VAL A 22 8.70 -1.70 -30.79
CA VAL A 22 8.18 -2.95 -30.22
C VAL A 22 9.14 -3.49 -29.15
N VAL A 23 10.44 -3.51 -29.42
CA VAL A 23 11.46 -3.94 -28.45
C VAL A 23 11.46 -3.02 -27.22
N PHE A 24 11.37 -1.71 -27.41
CA PHE A 24 11.30 -0.75 -26.31
C PHE A 24 10.04 -0.93 -25.44
N PHE A 25 8.88 -1.14 -26.08
CA PHE A 25 7.63 -1.42 -25.38
C PHE A 25 7.68 -2.72 -24.57
N LEU A 26 8.28 -3.78 -25.14
CA LEU A 26 8.49 -5.04 -24.42
C LEU A 26 9.41 -4.87 -23.22
N PHE A 27 10.48 -4.07 -23.35
CA PHE A 27 11.38 -3.78 -22.24
C PHE A 27 10.68 -3.03 -21.11
N ILE A 28 9.89 -1.99 -21.43
CA ILE A 28 9.08 -1.27 -20.43
C ILE A 28 8.08 -2.22 -19.77
N SER A 29 7.39 -3.04 -20.56
CA SER A 29 6.40 -3.99 -20.03
C SER A 29 7.04 -5.00 -19.07
N ALA A 30 8.20 -5.55 -19.42
CA ALA A 30 8.96 -6.44 -18.55
C ALA A 30 9.40 -5.73 -17.26
N MET A 31 9.86 -4.48 -17.36
CA MET A 31 10.23 -3.67 -16.19
C MET A 31 9.03 -3.42 -15.25
N LEU A 32 7.86 -3.09 -15.80
CA LEU A 32 6.62 -2.89 -15.03
C LEU A 32 6.18 -4.17 -14.33
N ILE A 33 6.22 -5.32 -15.02
CA ILE A 33 5.89 -6.62 -14.43
C ILE A 33 6.86 -6.94 -13.30
N TRP A 34 8.17 -6.72 -13.50
CA TRP A 34 9.18 -6.94 -12.47
C TRP A 34 8.95 -6.07 -11.24
N LEU A 35 8.68 -4.76 -11.44
CA LEU A 35 8.34 -3.84 -10.34
C LEU A 35 7.07 -4.29 -9.61
N TRP A 36 6.03 -4.69 -10.34
CA TRP A 36 4.78 -5.16 -9.75
C TRP A 36 5.00 -6.42 -8.90
N GLN A 37 5.76 -7.40 -9.39
CA GLN A 37 6.12 -8.59 -8.62
C GLN A 37 6.88 -8.24 -7.35
N ARG A 38 7.82 -7.29 -7.41
CA ARG A 38 8.58 -6.82 -6.24
C ARG A 38 7.66 -6.18 -5.20
N VAL A 39 6.70 -5.38 -5.64
CA VAL A 39 5.69 -4.76 -4.76
C VAL A 39 4.79 -5.82 -4.12
N GLN A 40 4.31 -6.80 -4.89
CA GLN A 40 3.49 -7.90 -4.36
C GLN A 40 4.26 -8.72 -3.32
N GLN A 41 5.51 -9.08 -3.59
CA GLN A 41 6.36 -9.80 -2.62
C GLN A 41 6.57 -9.00 -1.33
N ALA A 42 6.76 -7.68 -1.43
CA ALA A 42 6.89 -6.83 -0.26
C ALA A 42 5.58 -6.77 0.55
N GLU A 43 4.43 -6.66 -0.12
CA GLU A 43 3.13 -6.70 0.57
C GLU A 43 2.84 -8.05 1.22
N GLU A 44 3.13 -9.18 0.56
CA GLU A 44 2.93 -10.50 1.19
C GLU A 44 3.83 -10.70 2.42
N LYS A 45 5.07 -10.21 2.40
CA LYS A 45 5.93 -10.21 3.59
C LYS A 45 5.33 -9.38 4.72
N ASN A 46 4.77 -8.22 4.40
CA ASN A 46 4.16 -7.35 5.40
C ASN A 46 2.82 -7.88 5.93
N ARG A 47 2.15 -8.81 5.23
CA ARG A 47 0.91 -9.45 5.69
C ARG A 47 1.13 -10.51 6.75
N GLN A 48 2.36 -11.01 6.87
CA GLN A 48 2.70 -12.00 7.89
C GLN A 48 2.36 -11.45 9.29
N ALA A 49 1.83 -12.33 10.13
CA ALA A 49 1.55 -12.04 11.52
C ALA A 49 2.84 -11.69 12.26
N VAL A 50 2.87 -10.49 12.85
CA VAL A 50 3.98 -10.00 13.66
C VAL A 50 3.58 -10.00 15.12
N VAL A 51 4.43 -10.56 15.98
CA VAL A 51 4.23 -10.51 17.43
C VAL A 51 4.58 -9.12 17.95
N LEU A 52 3.67 -8.50 18.70
CA LEU A 52 3.84 -7.19 19.32
C LEU A 52 3.65 -7.25 20.83
N GLN A 53 4.40 -6.40 21.52
CA GLN A 53 4.15 -6.10 22.93
C GLN A 53 3.12 -4.98 23.06
N GLN A 54 2.41 -4.95 24.19
CA GLN A 54 1.36 -3.97 24.44
C GLN A 54 1.90 -2.53 24.44
N GLU A 55 3.13 -2.31 24.91
CA GLU A 55 3.79 -1.01 24.89
C GLU A 55 4.10 -0.52 23.47
N GLN A 56 4.28 -1.43 22.51
CA GLN A 56 4.52 -1.06 21.12
C GLN A 56 3.25 -0.55 20.44
N LEU A 57 2.07 -1.06 20.83
CA LEU A 57 0.79 -0.54 20.35
C LEU A 57 0.55 0.91 20.80
N GLU A 58 0.98 1.27 22.00
CA GLU A 58 0.80 2.61 22.57
C GLU A 58 1.80 3.65 22.00
N LYS A 59 2.87 3.19 21.35
CA LYS A 59 3.91 4.06 20.78
C LYS A 59 3.81 4.10 19.26
N THR A 60 3.22 5.17 18.73
CA THR A 60 3.05 5.40 17.27
C THR A 60 4.28 5.03 16.43
N GLN A 61 5.47 5.45 16.83
CA GLN A 61 6.69 5.17 16.08
C GLN A 61 7.09 3.69 16.13
N ALA A 62 6.92 3.03 17.28
CA ALA A 62 7.20 1.61 17.43
C ALA A 62 6.20 0.77 16.62
N LEU A 63 4.91 1.09 16.72
CA LEU A 63 3.84 0.46 15.94
C LEU A 63 4.06 0.62 14.43
N SER A 64 4.37 1.85 13.99
CA SER A 64 4.67 2.17 12.59
C SER A 64 5.82 1.32 12.05
N LYS A 65 6.90 1.21 12.82
CA LYS A 65 8.07 0.41 12.45
C LYS A 65 7.76 -1.08 12.42
N ALA A 66 7.08 -1.59 13.45
CA ALA A 66 6.81 -3.02 13.58
C ALA A 66 5.87 -3.53 12.46
N LEU A 67 4.87 -2.73 12.08
CA LEU A 67 3.91 -3.09 11.02
C LEU A 67 4.32 -2.59 9.63
N HIS A 68 5.45 -1.89 9.48
CA HIS A 68 5.88 -1.29 8.21
C HIS A 68 4.76 -0.43 7.59
N ILE A 69 4.21 0.50 8.38
CA ILE A 69 3.14 1.42 7.99
C ILE A 69 3.57 2.87 8.22
N SER A 70 2.90 3.83 7.57
CA SER A 70 3.14 5.25 7.82
C SER A 70 2.80 5.64 9.26
N GLN A 71 3.41 6.71 9.77
CA GLN A 71 3.08 7.23 11.11
C GLN A 71 1.61 7.69 11.20
N MET A 72 1.06 8.22 10.10
CA MET A 72 -0.35 8.60 10.03
C MET A 72 -1.25 7.37 10.17
N ASN A 73 -0.97 6.28 9.46
CA ASN A 73 -1.68 5.00 9.61
C ASN A 73 -1.58 4.48 11.05
N ALA A 74 -0.38 4.53 11.65
CA ALA A 74 -0.17 4.05 13.02
C ALA A 74 -0.95 4.87 14.06
N LYS A 75 -1.12 6.18 13.83
CA LYS A 75 -1.93 7.05 14.68
C LYS A 75 -3.42 6.72 14.57
N GLU A 76 -3.93 6.54 13.35
CA GLU A 76 -5.32 6.13 13.13
C GLU A 76 -5.60 4.73 13.68
N LEU A 77 -4.64 3.81 13.55
CA LEU A 77 -4.74 2.47 14.10
C LEU A 77 -4.83 2.46 15.63
N GLN A 78 -4.04 3.29 16.33
CA GLN A 78 -4.17 3.45 17.79
C GLN A 78 -5.55 3.94 18.19
N ALA A 79 -6.05 4.99 17.52
CA ALA A 79 -7.39 5.51 17.79
C ALA A 79 -8.49 4.47 17.51
N ALA A 80 -8.31 3.62 16.51
CA ALA A 80 -9.21 2.50 16.23
C ALA A 80 -9.12 1.42 17.30
N TYR A 81 -7.91 1.06 17.74
CA TYR A 81 -7.67 0.08 18.79
C TYR A 81 -8.29 0.50 20.13
N ASP A 82 -8.16 1.76 20.51
CA ASP A 82 -8.77 2.27 21.74
C ASP A 82 -10.30 2.15 21.74
N LYS A 83 -10.94 2.31 20.58
CA LYS A 83 -12.39 2.08 20.40
C LYS A 83 -12.78 0.59 20.43
N LEU A 84 -11.84 -0.31 20.12
CA LEU A 84 -12.06 -1.76 20.13
C LEU A 84 -11.87 -2.37 21.53
N LYS A 85 -11.08 -1.75 22.42
CA LYS A 85 -10.83 -2.24 23.79
C LYS A 85 -12.11 -2.54 24.58
N THR A 86 -13.20 -1.83 24.29
CA THR A 86 -14.50 -1.98 24.97
C THR A 86 -15.45 -2.94 24.26
N LYS A 87 -15.09 -3.49 23.10
CA LYS A 87 -15.92 -4.39 22.31
C LYS A 87 -15.49 -5.85 22.51
N PRO A 88 -16.44 -6.81 22.46
CA PRO A 88 -16.08 -8.23 22.48
C PRO A 88 -15.32 -8.63 21.21
N PRO A 89 -14.44 -9.65 21.29
CA PRO A 89 -13.71 -10.13 20.12
C PRO A 89 -14.66 -10.82 19.13
N ALA A 90 -14.30 -10.79 17.84
CA ALA A 90 -15.08 -11.46 16.79
C ALA A 90 -15.07 -13.00 16.94
N ALA A 91 -13.98 -13.56 17.49
CA ALA A 91 -13.85 -14.96 17.82
C ALA A 91 -12.82 -15.14 18.95
N SER A 92 -12.93 -16.23 19.70
CA SER A 92 -11.98 -16.62 20.75
C SER A 92 -11.60 -18.09 20.59
N PHE A 93 -10.36 -18.43 20.90
CA PHE A 93 -9.88 -19.81 20.90
C PHE A 93 -8.78 -19.98 21.96
N THR A 94 -8.49 -21.22 22.33
CA THR A 94 -7.47 -21.54 23.34
C THR A 94 -6.24 -22.15 22.69
N VAL A 95 -5.06 -21.79 23.21
CA VAL A 95 -3.77 -22.37 22.83
C VAL A 95 -3.08 -22.88 24.08
N LYS A 96 -2.44 -24.04 23.97
CA LYS A 96 -1.63 -24.61 25.04
C LYS A 96 -0.17 -24.27 24.78
N ALA A 97 0.42 -23.45 25.64
CA ALA A 97 1.81 -23.04 25.56
C ALA A 97 2.41 -22.89 26.97
N PRO A 98 3.73 -23.05 27.12
CA PRO A 98 4.41 -22.94 28.41
C PRO A 98 4.52 -21.49 28.93
N SER A 99 4.42 -20.49 28.04
CA SER A 99 4.44 -19.08 28.39
C SER A 99 3.60 -18.28 27.40
N LEU A 100 3.23 -17.05 27.78
CA LEU A 100 2.44 -16.15 26.93
C LEU A 100 3.22 -15.70 25.68
N GLU A 101 4.55 -15.58 25.79
CA GLU A 101 5.42 -15.29 24.64
C GLU A 101 5.35 -16.42 23.60
N VAL A 102 5.55 -17.66 24.05
CA VAL A 102 5.47 -18.84 23.17
C VAL A 102 4.06 -18.99 22.60
N ALA A 103 3.02 -18.65 23.36
CA ALA A 103 1.65 -18.65 22.87
C ALA A 103 1.48 -17.66 21.69
N ALA A 104 1.98 -16.44 21.82
CA ALA A 104 1.89 -15.42 20.78
C ALA A 104 2.68 -15.82 19.52
N GLU A 105 3.90 -16.34 19.68
CA GLU A 105 4.71 -16.85 18.56
C GLU A 105 4.02 -18.02 17.84
N GLN A 106 3.49 -19.00 18.59
CA GLN A 106 2.75 -20.12 18.01
C GLN A 106 1.50 -19.66 17.26
N VAL A 107 0.74 -18.70 17.81
CA VAL A 107 -0.43 -18.14 17.13
C VAL A 107 -0.01 -17.43 15.84
N ALA A 108 1.04 -16.61 15.87
CA ALA A 108 1.55 -15.94 14.68
C ALA A 108 1.99 -16.95 13.61
N GLU A 109 2.73 -18.00 13.99
CA GLU A 109 3.16 -19.06 13.08
C GLU A 109 1.96 -19.80 12.46
N ARG A 110 0.96 -20.17 13.27
CA ARG A 110 -0.25 -20.87 12.80
C ARG A 110 -1.08 -20.02 11.84
N ILE A 111 -1.20 -18.70 12.10
CA ILE A 111 -1.84 -17.77 11.17
C ILE A 111 -1.06 -17.71 9.85
N ASN A 112 0.27 -17.60 9.91
CA ASN A 112 1.12 -17.54 8.73
C ASN A 112 1.07 -18.83 7.88
N LYS A 113 0.86 -19.98 8.53
CA LYS A 113 0.65 -21.27 7.87
C LYS A 113 -0.80 -21.53 7.43
N GLN A 114 -1.73 -20.61 7.68
CA GLN A 114 -3.16 -20.77 7.41
C GLN A 114 -3.76 -22.03 8.04
N ASP A 115 -3.44 -22.29 9.31
CA ASP A 115 -3.95 -23.46 10.04
C ASP A 115 -5.48 -23.43 10.18
N ALA A 116 -6.16 -24.40 9.55
CA ALA A 116 -7.61 -24.53 9.53
C ALA A 116 -8.24 -24.77 10.92
N ALA A 117 -7.45 -25.13 11.94
CA ALA A 117 -7.95 -25.21 13.32
C ALA A 117 -8.13 -23.84 13.99
N LEU A 118 -7.63 -22.75 13.39
CA LEU A 118 -7.90 -21.39 13.86
C LEU A 118 -9.29 -20.91 13.40
N PRO A 119 -9.95 -20.04 14.17
CA PRO A 119 -11.20 -19.42 13.73
C PRO A 119 -11.02 -18.71 12.38
N PRO A 120 -12.00 -18.78 11.46
CA PRO A 120 -11.92 -18.10 10.16
C PRO A 120 -11.59 -16.60 10.27
N ALA A 121 -12.09 -15.92 11.31
CA ALA A 121 -11.79 -14.52 11.58
C ALA A 121 -10.29 -14.25 11.83
N ALA A 122 -9.54 -15.19 12.40
CA ALA A 122 -8.10 -15.04 12.59
C ALA A 122 -7.31 -15.25 11.28
N LEU A 123 -7.86 -16.06 10.37
CA LEU A 123 -7.28 -16.40 9.07
C LEU A 123 -7.67 -15.42 7.95
N GLU A 124 -8.54 -14.45 8.23
CA GLU A 124 -8.99 -13.47 7.25
C GLU A 124 -7.78 -12.75 6.60
N LYS A 125 -7.84 -12.55 5.29
CA LYS A 125 -6.76 -11.87 4.58
C LYS A 125 -6.87 -10.36 4.81
N THR A 126 -5.91 -9.79 5.52
CA THR A 126 -5.83 -8.35 5.79
C THR A 126 -4.48 -7.77 5.39
N ASP A 127 -4.36 -6.44 5.40
CA ASP A 127 -3.10 -5.76 5.05
C ASP A 127 -1.98 -6.05 6.04
N ARG A 128 -2.28 -6.07 7.33
CA ARG A 128 -1.37 -6.42 8.42
C ARG A 128 -2.09 -7.34 9.41
N THR A 129 -1.33 -8.19 10.07
CA THR A 129 -1.81 -8.96 11.22
C THR A 129 -0.86 -8.74 12.38
N ALA A 130 -1.39 -8.32 13.53
CA ALA A 130 -0.61 -8.20 14.76
C ALA A 130 -1.09 -9.23 15.78
N VAL A 131 -0.16 -9.97 16.37
CA VAL A 131 -0.43 -10.87 17.48
C VAL A 131 0.14 -10.23 18.73
N VAL A 132 -0.74 -9.76 19.59
CA VAL A 132 -0.38 -8.89 20.70
C VAL A 132 -0.42 -9.70 21.97
N LYS A 133 0.70 -9.65 22.69
CA LYS A 133 0.77 -10.18 24.04
C LYS A 133 0.18 -9.19 25.03
N ASN A 134 -0.82 -9.62 25.79
CA ASN A 134 -1.40 -8.83 26.88
C ASN A 134 -1.08 -9.50 28.23
N ASP A 135 -0.04 -8.98 28.88
CA ASP A 135 0.45 -9.49 30.16
C ASP A 135 -0.50 -9.18 31.33
N LYS A 136 -1.42 -8.22 31.18
CA LYS A 136 -2.39 -7.85 32.23
C LYS A 136 -3.54 -8.86 32.32
N ASP A 137 -4.06 -9.27 31.17
CA ASP A 137 -5.20 -10.19 31.09
C ASP A 137 -4.78 -11.64 30.78
N TYR A 138 -3.46 -11.91 30.72
CA TYR A 138 -2.88 -13.21 30.34
C TYR A 138 -3.47 -13.80 29.04
N LYS A 139 -3.68 -12.96 28.04
CA LYS A 139 -4.29 -13.33 26.75
C LYS A 139 -3.43 -12.90 25.56
N VAL A 140 -3.68 -13.54 24.43
CA VAL A 140 -3.08 -13.19 23.14
C VAL A 140 -4.18 -12.63 22.24
N ASP A 141 -4.05 -11.36 21.89
CA ASP A 141 -5.00 -10.68 21.01
C ASP A 141 -4.53 -10.76 19.55
N VAL A 142 -5.43 -11.14 18.63
CA VAL A 142 -5.13 -11.17 17.19
C VAL A 142 -5.84 -9.99 16.53
N LEU A 143 -5.07 -9.01 16.07
CA LEU A 143 -5.59 -7.82 15.38
C LEU A 143 -5.43 -7.98 13.87
N LYS A 144 -6.58 -8.01 13.19
CA LYS A 144 -6.68 -8.01 11.73
C LYS A 144 -6.83 -6.56 11.25
N ILE A 145 -5.84 -6.07 10.53
CA ILE A 145 -5.70 -4.64 10.23
C ILE A 145 -5.77 -4.43 8.72
N ASN A 146 -6.78 -3.67 8.28
CA ASN A 146 -6.89 -3.16 6.91
C ASN A 146 -6.57 -1.67 6.92
N LEU A 147 -5.67 -1.26 6.03
CA LEU A 147 -5.23 0.11 5.89
C LEU A 147 -5.90 0.72 4.67
N ASP A 148 -6.40 1.95 4.76
CA ASP A 148 -6.77 2.66 3.55
C ASP A 148 -5.49 3.05 2.80
N LYS A 149 -5.26 2.39 1.67
CA LYS A 149 -4.07 2.53 0.83
C LYS A 149 -4.44 3.02 -0.58
N ALA A 150 -5.61 3.63 -0.78
CA ALA A 150 -5.98 4.11 -2.10
C ALA A 150 -5.02 5.22 -2.57
N TRP A 151 -4.66 5.15 -3.85
CA TRP A 151 -4.06 6.27 -4.58
C TRP A 151 -5.14 6.86 -5.48
N GLU A 152 -5.28 8.18 -5.44
CA GLU A 152 -6.19 8.91 -6.31
C GLU A 152 -5.36 9.87 -7.18
N LEU A 153 -5.66 9.93 -8.47
CA LEU A 153 -5.08 10.92 -9.39
C LEU A 153 -6.17 11.94 -9.71
N SER A 154 -5.78 13.21 -9.70
CA SER A 154 -6.70 14.32 -9.95
C SER A 154 -6.13 15.24 -11.03
N THR A 155 -7.02 15.78 -11.85
CA THR A 155 -6.72 16.85 -12.79
C THR A 155 -7.96 17.70 -13.02
N GLY A 156 -7.77 18.92 -13.51
CA GLY A 156 -8.87 19.83 -13.78
C GLY A 156 -8.41 21.08 -14.49
N VAL A 157 -9.19 22.15 -14.33
CA VAL A 157 -8.89 23.48 -14.84
C VAL A 157 -9.11 24.47 -13.69
N GLY A 158 -8.14 25.36 -13.48
CA GLY A 158 -8.21 26.42 -12.48
C GLY A 158 -7.89 27.78 -13.10
N SER A 159 -8.29 28.85 -12.42
CA SER A 159 -7.86 30.20 -12.73
C SER A 159 -7.51 30.94 -11.44
N HIS A 160 -6.40 31.67 -11.43
CA HIS A 160 -6.00 32.49 -10.30
C HIS A 160 -5.52 33.86 -10.80
N ARG A 161 -6.17 34.94 -10.32
CA ARG A 161 -5.85 36.33 -10.70
C ARG A 161 -5.86 36.60 -12.22
N GLY A 162 -6.68 35.87 -12.97
CA GLY A 162 -6.78 35.99 -14.44
C GLY A 162 -5.95 34.96 -15.21
N ASP A 163 -5.01 34.27 -14.55
CA ASP A 163 -4.17 33.25 -15.18
C ASP A 163 -4.81 31.87 -15.08
N ALA A 164 -4.99 31.20 -16.21
CA ALA A 164 -5.47 29.82 -16.25
C ALA A 164 -4.35 28.82 -15.96
N TYR A 165 -4.67 27.75 -15.25
CA TYR A 165 -3.75 26.64 -14.97
C TYR A 165 -4.46 25.28 -15.01
N ILE A 166 -3.69 24.23 -15.25
CA ILE A 166 -4.12 22.84 -15.18
C ILE A 166 -3.52 22.23 -13.91
N PRO A 167 -4.30 21.99 -12.85
CA PRO A 167 -3.83 21.21 -11.72
C PRO A 167 -3.63 19.74 -12.11
N LEU A 168 -2.52 19.18 -11.65
CA LEU A 168 -2.25 17.75 -11.65
C LEU A 168 -1.89 17.33 -10.22
N GLY A 169 -2.74 16.49 -9.63
CA GLY A 169 -2.60 16.07 -8.25
C GLY A 169 -2.51 14.56 -8.08
N VAL A 170 -1.73 14.15 -7.08
CA VAL A 170 -1.69 12.80 -6.57
C VAL A 170 -2.08 12.81 -5.09
N GLN A 171 -2.98 11.93 -4.71
CA GLN A 171 -3.46 11.80 -3.34
C GLN A 171 -3.23 10.37 -2.83
N ARG A 172 -2.81 10.27 -1.56
CA ARG A 172 -2.62 9.02 -0.82
C ARG A 172 -3.52 9.02 0.42
N ASN A 173 -4.43 8.06 0.48
CA ASN A 173 -5.27 7.86 1.66
C ASN A 173 -4.47 7.15 2.76
N TYR A 174 -4.85 7.42 4.01
CA TYR A 174 -4.31 6.77 5.21
C TYR A 174 -5.38 6.42 6.25
N ALA A 175 -6.61 6.93 6.05
CA ALA A 175 -7.83 6.49 6.71
C ALA A 175 -9.00 6.68 5.73
N PRO A 176 -10.16 6.01 5.96
CA PRO A 176 -11.31 6.06 5.06
C PRO A 176 -11.78 7.48 4.72
N ASN A 177 -11.53 8.43 5.63
CA ASN A 177 -11.92 9.82 5.49
C ASN A 177 -10.76 10.81 5.60
N LYS A 178 -9.50 10.36 5.47
CA LYS A 178 -8.31 11.22 5.58
C LYS A 178 -7.22 10.86 4.57
N ALA A 179 -6.67 11.87 3.91
CA ALA A 179 -5.64 11.68 2.89
C ALA A 179 -4.63 12.85 2.84
N MET A 180 -3.44 12.59 2.30
CA MET A 180 -2.48 13.63 1.90
C MET A 180 -2.51 13.76 0.38
N ALA A 181 -2.63 14.98 -0.13
CA ALA A 181 -2.59 15.29 -1.55
C ALA A 181 -1.44 16.26 -1.86
N VAL A 182 -0.80 16.04 -3.00
CA VAL A 182 0.19 16.94 -3.60
C VAL A 182 -0.32 17.32 -4.97
N GLU A 183 -0.40 18.62 -5.25
CA GLU A 183 -0.92 19.14 -6.51
C GLU A 183 0.07 20.14 -7.10
N ALA A 184 0.33 20.03 -8.40
CA ALA A 184 1.16 20.95 -9.17
C ALA A 184 0.29 21.68 -10.19
N HIS A 185 0.45 22.99 -10.30
CA HIS A 185 -0.34 23.83 -11.20
C HIS A 185 0.48 24.11 -12.45
N LEU A 186 0.05 23.63 -13.61
CA LEU A 186 0.74 23.81 -14.88
C LEU A 186 0.14 24.95 -15.69
N VAL A 187 0.98 25.76 -16.34
CA VAL A 187 0.52 26.87 -17.20
C VAL A 187 0.34 26.37 -18.64
N PRO A 188 -0.89 26.40 -19.21
CA PRO A 188 -1.17 25.86 -20.54
C PRO A 188 -0.35 26.51 -21.66
N GLU A 189 -0.17 27.83 -21.60
CA GLU A 189 0.57 28.60 -22.62
C GLU A 189 2.05 28.20 -22.70
N ASP A 190 2.64 27.84 -21.56
CA ASP A 190 4.02 27.39 -21.51
C ASP A 190 4.13 25.94 -21.97
N LEU A 191 3.17 25.09 -21.59
CA LEU A 191 3.08 23.71 -22.08
C LEU A 191 3.00 23.65 -23.61
N ALA A 192 2.17 24.51 -24.21
CA ALA A 192 2.02 24.62 -25.67
C ALA A 192 3.33 25.06 -26.36
N ARG A 193 4.18 25.82 -25.66
CA ARG A 193 5.52 26.22 -26.12
C ARG A 193 6.60 25.17 -25.83
N GLY A 194 6.21 23.96 -25.39
CA GLY A 194 7.13 22.89 -25.02
C GLY A 194 7.87 23.13 -23.70
N LYS A 195 7.43 24.08 -22.88
CA LYS A 195 8.03 24.43 -21.59
C LYS A 195 7.16 23.90 -20.45
N ILE A 196 7.75 23.13 -19.55
CA ILE A 196 7.07 22.73 -18.31
C ILE A 196 7.36 23.80 -17.26
N LYS A 197 6.40 24.71 -17.05
CA LYS A 197 6.46 25.72 -16.00
C LYS A 197 5.29 25.51 -15.03
N THR A 198 5.60 25.45 -13.74
CA THR A 198 4.60 25.38 -12.69
C THR A 198 4.26 26.81 -12.23
N SER A 199 2.98 27.15 -12.12
CA SER A 199 2.55 28.40 -11.46
C SER A 199 2.56 28.27 -9.94
N GLY A 200 2.56 27.03 -9.44
CA GLY A 200 2.70 26.72 -8.02
C GLY A 200 2.62 25.22 -7.76
N TRP A 201 2.82 24.84 -6.51
CA TRP A 201 2.48 23.53 -5.97
C TRP A 201 1.89 23.72 -4.58
N GLU A 202 1.13 22.73 -4.15
CA GLU A 202 0.51 22.73 -2.83
C GLU A 202 0.46 21.32 -2.26
N VAL A 203 0.41 21.27 -0.92
CA VAL A 203 0.21 20.03 -0.17
C VAL A 203 -0.99 20.23 0.72
N ARG A 204 -1.97 19.33 0.59
CA ARG A 204 -3.24 19.42 1.31
C ARG A 204 -3.42 18.20 2.20
N GLN A 205 -3.89 18.44 3.42
CA GLN A 205 -4.51 17.40 4.24
C GLN A 205 -6.01 17.38 3.91
N VAL A 206 -6.53 16.28 3.37
CA VAL A 206 -7.92 16.14 2.96
C VAL A 206 -8.70 15.41 4.04
N TRP A 207 -9.84 15.97 4.45
CA TRP A 207 -10.76 15.39 5.43
C TRP A 207 -12.14 15.28 4.78
N ARG A 208 -12.75 14.09 4.85
CA ARG A 208 -14.10 13.81 4.36
C ARG A 208 -15.03 13.64 5.58
N PHE A 209 -16.23 14.19 5.51
CA PHE A 209 -17.26 14.13 6.57
C PHE A 209 -18.46 13.33 6.10
#